data_AF-A0A7J4EGQ7-F1
#
_entry.id   AF-A0A7J4EGQ7-F1
#
_cell.length_a   1.000
_cell.length_b   1.000
_cell.length_c   1.000
_cell.angle_alpha   90.00
_cell.angle_beta   90.00
_cell.angle_gamma   90.00
#
_symmetry.space_group_name_H-M   'P 1'
#
loop_
_entity.id
_entity.type
_entity.pdbx_description
1 polymer ?
#
loop_
_entity_poly.entity_id
_entity_poly.type
_entity_poly.pdbx_seq_one_letter_code
_entity_poly.pdbx_strand_id
1 'polypeptide(L)'
;MTKILYNPMGIVINREADNIDTSTSVTRMMFIAIITGILVSPGIVGDIYPRRDYTEADNKIIAKLCREIEIPAASHYYIRFSAEDFTLEGKDVVAYSCGLPEKVKEAIAKSPKWVQKELTRQFQLIDAEPYADLILNVSKRYVDEIAFSIACSSLGNVPPIEVIRDNVFSLYENDKMLKYADIVDYDDVNGNYYSTIRYHIIENGVEKELEYPPEIYYWYVVHPEAVGEKPSHVYNTFWRSYLFHHNDIGYPLLKEKLSDIRYLWDNGSYFQPSQRTWKWSMENHPTAVETVSYWVGKTVPTQAIGDRPGQPNVIAHEHNGWCGELQKITVAALRTALIPSIGICDHGEDHVWQEFYERGWHQNDNWWMDSGGAVDKPEVYVYGWKKNVSALFAWKGDDSIYDVTSRYIHPEDRRTVRFVVLDRKHQPVDGARITVVVGGPRDITWLKDKVWRKIEILWDILPGFIKGKVLQTMYGKLEEQYKEIPDIISGVIPCIWNYTDIDGECIFELGKNRSYFFIIQYGNLKKPWQLAEHNTFRILREPRDTTFHVTFPFLSPIRQKHHNVEGPNGDIFINCCLVLPHILFRQKTECLKE
;
A
#
# COMPACT_ATOMS: atom_id res chain seq x y z
N MET A 1 -47.67 -25.79 -10.43
CA MET A 1 -47.81 -24.72 -9.43
C MET A 1 -47.49 -25.30 -8.05
N THR A 2 -46.25 -25.19 -7.59
CA THR A 2 -45.91 -25.12 -6.16
C THR A 2 -44.52 -24.49 -6.05
N LYS A 3 -44.45 -23.28 -5.50
CA LYS A 3 -43.20 -22.60 -5.12
C LYS A 3 -42.67 -23.24 -3.85
N ILE A 4 -41.39 -23.61 -3.83
CA ILE A 4 -40.65 -23.87 -2.60
C ILE A 4 -39.54 -22.81 -2.55
N LEU A 5 -39.74 -21.81 -1.69
CA LEU A 5 -38.76 -20.80 -1.32
C LEU A 5 -37.77 -21.44 -0.35
N TYR A 6 -36.49 -21.48 -0.70
CA TYR A 6 -35.42 -21.84 0.22
C TYR A 6 -34.75 -20.56 0.75
N ASN A 7 -34.77 -20.45 2.07
CA ASN A 7 -34.27 -19.34 2.88
C ASN A 7 -32.84 -19.69 3.35
N PRO A 8 -31.78 -18.98 2.92
CA PRO A 8 -30.46 -19.13 3.53
C PRO A 8 -30.43 -18.31 4.82
N MET A 9 -30.07 -18.98 5.91
CA MET A 9 -30.01 -18.45 7.28
C MET A 9 -29.32 -17.09 7.36
N GLY A 10 -30.12 -16.05 7.60
CA GLY A 10 -29.66 -14.78 8.12
C GLY A 10 -29.33 -14.91 9.59
N ILE A 11 -28.17 -14.38 9.99
CA ILE A 11 -27.86 -14.10 11.38
C ILE A 11 -28.82 -12.99 11.82
N VAL A 12 -29.76 -13.34 12.69
CA VAL A 12 -30.63 -12.37 13.39
C VAL A 12 -29.77 -11.64 14.41
N ILE A 13 -29.36 -10.42 14.10
CA ILE A 13 -28.81 -9.50 15.09
C ILE A 13 -30.00 -8.95 15.87
N ASN A 14 -30.24 -9.50 17.06
CA ASN A 14 -31.17 -8.91 18.01
C ASN A 14 -30.68 -7.52 18.41
N ARG A 15 -31.50 -6.51 18.14
CA ARG A 15 -31.43 -5.20 18.80
C ARG A 15 -31.94 -5.37 20.23
N GLU A 16 -31.03 -5.45 21.20
CA GLU A 16 -31.36 -5.04 22.57
C GLU A 16 -30.53 -3.81 22.91
N ALA A 17 -31.26 -2.72 23.16
CA ALA A 17 -30.74 -1.52 23.77
C ALA A 17 -30.49 -1.77 25.26
N ASP A 18 -29.43 -1.14 25.77
CA ASP A 18 -29.23 -0.67 27.14
C ASP A 18 -29.51 -1.66 28.29
N ASN A 19 -28.43 -2.28 28.79
CA ASN A 19 -28.12 -2.32 30.22
C ASN A 19 -26.67 -2.80 30.42
N ILE A 20 -25.75 -1.86 30.65
CA ILE A 20 -24.39 -2.17 31.09
C ILE A 20 -24.47 -2.48 32.58
N ASP A 21 -24.27 -3.74 32.92
CA ASP A 21 -24.12 -4.22 34.30
C ASP A 21 -22.82 -3.67 34.90
N THR A 22 -22.96 -2.70 35.80
CA THR A 22 -21.85 -2.06 36.49
C THR A 22 -21.38 -2.91 37.67
N SER A 23 -20.61 -3.96 37.41
CA SER A 23 -19.74 -4.57 38.42
C SER A 23 -18.34 -4.84 37.87
N THR A 24 -17.69 -3.82 37.32
CA THR A 24 -16.28 -3.88 36.93
C THR A 24 -15.38 -3.79 38.16
N SER A 25 -14.65 -4.89 38.42
CA SER A 25 -13.56 -4.97 39.39
C SER A 25 -12.60 -3.78 39.27
N VAL A 26 -12.21 -3.22 40.42
CA VAL A 26 -11.31 -2.05 40.56
C VAL A 26 -10.02 -2.22 39.75
N THR A 27 -9.54 -3.44 39.54
CA THR A 27 -8.35 -3.74 38.73
C THR A 27 -8.58 -3.53 37.23
N ARG A 28 -9.78 -3.84 36.70
CA ARG A 28 -10.19 -3.56 35.31
C ARG A 28 -10.34 -2.05 35.07
N MET A 29 -10.91 -1.32 36.03
CA MET A 29 -11.00 0.14 35.94
C MET A 29 -9.63 0.82 36.02
N MET A 30 -8.69 0.33 36.85
CA MET A 30 -7.33 0.89 36.86
C MET A 30 -6.58 0.61 35.55
N PHE A 31 -6.75 -0.56 34.93
CA PHE A 31 -6.09 -0.87 33.66
C PHE A 31 -6.64 0.00 32.52
N ILE A 32 -7.96 0.22 32.47
CA ILE A 32 -8.61 1.12 31.50
C ILE A 32 -8.24 2.58 31.80
N ALA A 33 -8.19 3.00 33.06
CA ALA A 33 -7.81 4.37 33.45
C ALA A 33 -6.32 4.68 33.20
N ILE A 34 -5.42 3.71 33.28
CA ILE A 34 -4.00 3.88 32.94
C ILE A 34 -3.83 3.98 31.41
N ILE A 35 -4.56 3.18 30.63
CA ILE A 35 -4.55 3.28 29.16
C ILE A 35 -5.20 4.58 28.68
N THR A 36 -6.29 5.01 29.32
CA THR A 36 -7.02 6.23 28.95
C THR A 36 -6.32 7.50 29.50
N GLY A 37 -5.66 7.41 30.66
CA GLY A 37 -4.93 8.49 31.30
C GLY A 37 -3.55 8.77 30.68
N ILE A 38 -2.97 7.83 29.93
CA ILE A 38 -1.78 8.06 29.10
C ILE A 38 -2.17 8.64 27.72
N LEU A 39 -3.45 8.50 27.30
CA LEU A 39 -3.96 8.97 26.00
C LEU A 39 -4.77 10.28 26.04
N VAL A 40 -5.10 10.80 27.22
CA VAL A 40 -5.89 12.03 27.35
C VAL A 40 -5.30 12.93 28.45
N SER A 41 -4.45 13.87 28.03
CA SER A 41 -4.37 15.18 28.70
C SER A 41 -4.66 16.28 27.67
N PRO A 42 -5.41 17.33 28.05
CA PRO A 42 -6.11 18.17 27.10
C PRO A 42 -5.31 19.43 26.74
N GLY A 43 -5.12 19.66 25.44
CA GLY A 43 -4.78 20.98 24.89
C GLY A 43 -6.02 21.61 24.26
N ILE A 44 -6.96 22.08 25.09
CA ILE A 44 -8.03 23.00 24.69
C ILE A 44 -7.53 24.41 25.01
N VAL A 45 -7.19 25.20 23.99
CA VAL A 45 -7.51 26.64 23.91
C VAL A 45 -7.59 26.99 22.42
N GLY A 46 -8.78 27.38 21.97
CA GLY A 46 -8.92 28.22 20.79
C GLY A 46 -9.05 29.68 21.23
N ASP A 47 -8.59 30.61 20.39
CA ASP A 47 -9.27 31.89 20.17
C ASP A 47 -8.85 32.55 18.84
N ILE A 48 -9.85 32.71 17.99
CA ILE A 48 -10.25 33.80 17.08
C ILE A 48 -9.22 34.92 16.80
N TYR A 49 -8.86 35.13 15.51
CA TYR A 49 -8.59 36.45 14.90
C TYR A 49 -8.87 36.43 13.37
N PRO A 50 -9.17 37.58 12.73
CA PRO A 50 -9.88 37.66 11.46
C PRO A 50 -8.99 37.57 10.21
N ARG A 51 -9.63 37.10 9.13
CA ARG A 51 -9.17 36.98 7.76
C ARG A 51 -8.88 38.36 7.13
N ARG A 52 -7.77 38.52 6.41
CA ARG A 52 -7.59 39.56 5.40
C ARG A 52 -7.50 38.90 4.03
N ASP A 53 -8.34 39.33 3.12
CA ASP A 53 -8.29 38.95 1.71
C ASP A 53 -7.32 39.89 0.97
N TYR A 54 -6.52 39.35 0.04
CA TYR A 54 -5.70 40.10 -0.89
C TYR A 54 -6.17 39.88 -2.34
N THR A 55 -6.28 40.99 -3.09
CA THR A 55 -6.65 41.05 -4.51
C THR A 55 -5.41 41.30 -5.38
N GLU A 56 -5.29 40.59 -6.51
CA GLU A 56 -4.22 40.72 -7.50
C GLU A 56 -4.16 42.12 -8.18
N ALA A 57 -2.94 42.63 -8.39
CA ALA A 57 -2.65 43.83 -9.19
C ALA A 57 -1.50 43.57 -10.19
N ASP A 58 -1.54 44.27 -11.33
CA ASP A 58 -0.65 44.19 -12.50
C ASP A 58 0.85 44.42 -12.21
N ASN A 59 1.72 43.54 -12.75
CA ASN A 59 3.16 43.50 -12.43
C ASN A 59 4.06 44.31 -13.39
N LYS A 60 4.96 45.15 -12.82
CA LYS A 60 6.02 45.90 -13.52
C LYS A 60 7.40 45.28 -13.23
N ILE A 61 8.19 44.98 -14.27
CA ILE A 61 9.55 44.42 -14.10
C ILE A 61 10.53 45.51 -13.64
N ILE A 62 11.16 45.30 -12.49
CA ILE A 62 12.06 46.28 -11.84
C ILE A 62 13.55 45.96 -11.99
N ALA A 63 13.93 44.72 -12.31
CA ALA A 63 15.31 44.31 -12.53
C ALA A 63 15.41 42.98 -13.32
N LYS A 64 16.55 42.74 -13.99
CA LYS A 64 16.83 41.52 -14.76
C LYS A 64 18.25 41.02 -14.49
N LEU A 65 18.36 39.75 -14.08
CA LEU A 65 19.62 39.03 -13.95
C LEU A 65 19.70 37.95 -15.02
N CYS A 66 20.87 37.77 -15.64
CA CYS A 66 21.10 36.77 -16.67
C CYS A 66 22.37 35.99 -16.33
N ARG A 67 22.32 34.66 -16.45
CA ARG A 67 23.48 33.78 -16.33
C ARG A 67 23.37 32.69 -17.40
N GLU A 68 24.45 32.50 -18.15
CA GLU A 68 24.57 31.45 -19.15
C GLU A 68 25.40 30.31 -18.57
N ILE A 69 24.90 29.09 -18.66
CA ILE A 69 25.48 27.90 -18.03
C ILE A 69 25.42 26.76 -19.05
N GLU A 70 26.54 26.10 -19.25
CA GLU A 70 26.60 24.85 -20.01
C GLU A 70 26.33 23.68 -19.07
N ILE A 71 25.24 22.94 -19.31
CA ILE A 71 24.84 21.79 -18.51
C ILE A 71 25.20 20.53 -19.31
N PRO A 72 26.18 19.71 -18.86
CA PRO A 72 26.46 18.43 -19.49
C PRO A 72 25.21 17.55 -19.58
N ALA A 73 25.10 16.77 -20.65
CA ALA A 73 23.99 15.82 -20.81
C ALA A 73 23.87 14.92 -19.57
N ALA A 74 22.64 14.77 -19.05
CA ALA A 74 22.30 14.01 -17.84
C ALA A 74 22.87 14.56 -16.49
N SER A 75 23.39 15.79 -16.47
CA SER A 75 23.77 16.46 -15.23
C SER A 75 22.65 17.33 -14.67
N HIS A 76 22.74 17.65 -13.38
CA HIS A 76 21.81 18.56 -12.70
C HIS A 76 22.57 19.81 -12.27
N TYR A 77 21.95 20.97 -12.44
CA TYR A 77 22.51 22.26 -12.04
C TYR A 77 21.50 23.01 -11.18
N TYR A 78 21.90 23.41 -9.97
CA TYR A 78 21.06 24.24 -9.10
C TYR A 78 21.46 25.70 -9.22
N ILE A 79 20.46 26.56 -9.43
CA ILE A 79 20.59 28.01 -9.36
C ILE A 79 19.88 28.47 -8.07
N ARG A 80 20.63 29.12 -7.19
CA ARG A 80 20.10 29.81 -6.01
C ARG A 80 20.17 31.31 -6.26
N PHE A 81 19.06 32.02 -6.11
CA PHE A 81 19.08 33.47 -6.08
C PHE A 81 19.46 33.95 -4.66
N SER A 82 20.52 34.75 -4.55
CA SER A 82 20.86 35.50 -3.33
C SER A 82 20.21 36.87 -3.40
N ALA A 83 19.18 37.09 -2.57
CA ALA A 83 18.49 38.36 -2.49
C ALA A 83 19.34 39.46 -1.82
N GLU A 84 20.25 39.08 -0.91
CA GLU A 84 21.17 40.00 -0.21
C GLU A 84 22.15 40.65 -1.19
N ASP A 85 22.72 39.85 -2.10
CA ASP A 85 23.76 40.30 -3.03
C ASP A 85 23.23 40.57 -4.43
N PHE A 86 21.94 40.30 -4.67
CA PHE A 86 21.31 40.36 -5.98
C PHE A 86 22.05 39.52 -7.04
N THR A 87 22.49 38.31 -6.67
CA THR A 87 23.27 37.40 -7.53
C THR A 87 22.59 36.05 -7.73
N LEU A 88 22.98 35.33 -8.79
CA LEU A 88 22.61 33.93 -9.02
C LEU A 88 23.82 33.06 -8.67
N GLU A 89 23.76 32.34 -7.55
CA GLU A 89 24.75 31.35 -7.14
C GLU A 89 24.46 30.01 -7.84
N GLY A 90 25.48 29.41 -8.44
CA GLY A 90 25.38 28.11 -9.07
C GLY A 90 26.16 27.10 -8.25
N LYS A 91 25.60 25.90 -8.05
CA LYS A 91 26.32 24.83 -7.36
C LYS A 91 26.33 23.56 -8.19
N ASP A 92 27.53 23.06 -8.48
CA ASP A 92 27.74 21.73 -9.02
C ASP A 92 27.30 20.69 -8.00
N VAL A 93 26.47 19.75 -8.45
CA VAL A 93 26.01 18.64 -7.61
C VAL A 93 27.10 17.59 -7.61
N VAL A 94 27.59 17.25 -6.43
CA VAL A 94 28.36 16.02 -6.22
C VAL A 94 27.50 14.87 -6.74
N ALA A 95 28.02 14.08 -7.70
CA ALA A 95 27.27 12.99 -8.31
C ALA A 95 26.56 12.15 -7.23
N TYR A 96 25.31 11.75 -7.46
CA TYR A 96 24.51 10.98 -6.49
C TYR A 96 25.22 9.69 -6.02
N SER A 97 26.14 9.17 -6.84
CA SER A 97 26.98 7.99 -6.56
C SER A 97 28.27 8.30 -5.79
N CYS A 98 28.48 9.54 -5.34
CA CYS A 98 29.67 9.89 -4.57
C CYS A 98 29.73 9.11 -3.25
N GLY A 99 30.90 8.56 -2.95
CA GLY A 99 31.10 7.70 -1.78
C GLY A 99 30.75 6.22 -2.01
N LEU A 100 30.12 5.86 -3.15
CA LEU A 100 29.88 4.46 -3.49
C LEU A 100 31.14 3.80 -4.09
N PRO A 101 31.38 2.49 -3.84
CA PRO A 101 32.44 1.72 -4.49
C PRO A 101 32.29 1.72 -6.01
N GLU A 102 33.40 1.60 -6.74
CA GLU A 102 33.39 1.68 -8.22
C GLU A 102 32.51 0.61 -8.87
N LYS A 103 32.57 -0.62 -8.35
CA LYS A 103 31.68 -1.73 -8.74
C LYS A 103 30.19 -1.35 -8.67
N VAL A 104 29.80 -0.64 -7.61
CA VAL A 104 28.41 -0.20 -7.42
C VAL A 104 28.04 0.85 -8.47
N LYS A 105 28.96 1.75 -8.82
CA LYS A 105 28.75 2.73 -9.90
C LYS A 105 28.62 2.07 -11.26
N GLU A 106 29.42 1.04 -11.54
CA GLU A 106 29.32 0.24 -12.76
C GLU A 106 27.95 -0.46 -12.87
N ALA A 107 27.45 -1.02 -11.77
CA ALA A 107 26.12 -1.64 -11.72
C ALA A 107 25.00 -0.60 -11.97
N ILE A 108 25.10 0.58 -11.36
CA ILE A 108 24.17 1.69 -11.64
C ILE A 108 24.23 2.07 -13.12
N ALA A 109 25.43 2.25 -13.68
CA ALA A 109 25.61 2.64 -15.09
C ALA A 109 25.09 1.58 -16.08
N LYS A 110 25.17 0.29 -15.72
CA LYS A 110 24.59 -0.82 -16.51
C LYS A 110 23.05 -0.77 -16.51
N SER A 111 22.44 -0.25 -15.45
CA SER A 111 20.98 -0.20 -15.26
C SER A 111 20.32 0.89 -16.12
N PRO A 112 19.02 0.77 -16.46
CA PRO A 112 18.32 1.80 -17.22
C PRO A 112 18.34 3.17 -16.58
N LYS A 113 18.47 4.24 -17.37
CA LYS A 113 18.55 5.61 -16.85
C LYS A 113 17.39 5.99 -15.94
N TRP A 114 16.18 5.53 -16.26
CA TRP A 114 14.97 5.84 -15.48
C TRP A 114 14.99 5.29 -14.05
N VAL A 115 15.79 4.25 -13.74
CA VAL A 115 15.87 3.65 -12.40
C VAL A 115 17.12 4.03 -11.62
N GLN A 116 18.14 4.60 -12.28
CA GLN A 116 19.46 4.83 -11.68
C GLN A 116 19.41 5.71 -10.44
N LYS A 117 18.54 6.72 -10.39
CA LYS A 117 18.44 7.64 -9.25
C LYS A 117 17.93 6.93 -8.00
N GLU A 118 16.82 6.21 -8.13
CA GLU A 118 16.19 5.45 -7.05
C GLU A 118 17.12 4.30 -6.60
N LEU A 119 17.77 3.62 -7.54
CA LEU A 119 18.76 2.58 -7.26
C LEU A 119 19.94 3.14 -6.46
N THR A 120 20.47 4.29 -6.87
CA THR A 120 21.56 4.98 -6.17
C THR A 120 21.16 5.34 -4.75
N ARG A 121 19.93 5.86 -4.55
CA ARG A 121 19.39 6.17 -3.23
C ARG A 121 19.33 4.92 -2.35
N GLN A 122 18.90 3.79 -2.91
CA GLN A 122 18.84 2.53 -2.16
C GLN A 122 20.23 2.03 -1.76
N PHE A 123 21.20 2.07 -2.69
CA PHE A 123 22.58 1.64 -2.44
C PHE A 123 23.33 2.48 -1.40
N GLN A 124 22.89 3.70 -1.12
CA GLN A 124 23.43 4.48 0.01
C GLN A 124 22.99 3.94 1.39
N LEU A 125 21.93 3.13 1.45
CA LEU A 125 21.31 2.69 2.70
C LEU A 125 21.52 1.21 3.03
N ILE A 126 22.10 0.44 2.11
CA ILE A 126 22.29 -1.01 2.24
C ILE A 126 23.74 -1.42 1.93
N ASP A 127 24.08 -2.67 2.25
CA ASP A 127 25.28 -3.30 1.69
C ASP A 127 25.07 -3.59 0.20
N ALA A 128 25.57 -2.68 -0.65
CA ALA A 128 25.25 -2.63 -2.08
C ALA A 128 26.06 -3.61 -2.93
N GLU A 129 27.22 -4.08 -2.48
CA GLU A 129 28.13 -4.89 -3.31
C GLU A 129 27.50 -6.21 -3.81
N PRO A 130 26.80 -7.01 -2.98
CA PRO A 130 26.17 -8.25 -3.45
C PRO A 130 25.11 -8.01 -4.53
N TYR A 131 24.36 -6.91 -4.43
CA TYR A 131 23.34 -6.53 -5.42
C TYR A 131 23.98 -5.98 -6.70
N ALA A 132 25.07 -5.23 -6.59
CA ALA A 132 25.86 -4.77 -7.72
C ALA A 132 26.44 -5.97 -8.50
N ASP A 133 26.98 -6.97 -7.79
CA ASP A 133 27.47 -8.22 -8.41
C ASP A 133 26.35 -8.95 -9.15
N LEU A 134 25.13 -9.01 -8.60
CA LEU A 134 23.98 -9.59 -9.29
C LEU A 134 23.69 -8.85 -10.61
N ILE A 135 23.57 -7.52 -10.57
CA ILE A 135 23.32 -6.69 -11.77
C ILE A 135 24.40 -6.88 -12.83
N LEU A 136 25.68 -6.88 -12.43
CA LEU A 136 26.80 -7.00 -13.35
C LEU A 136 26.90 -8.38 -14.01
N ASN A 137 26.53 -9.45 -13.29
CA ASN A 137 26.70 -10.83 -13.75
C ASN A 137 25.53 -11.39 -14.58
N VAL A 138 24.40 -10.71 -14.65
CA VAL A 138 23.26 -11.15 -15.49
C VAL A 138 23.30 -10.56 -16.91
N SER A 139 22.62 -11.20 -17.86
CA SER A 139 22.40 -10.62 -19.19
C SER A 139 21.56 -9.35 -19.12
N LYS A 140 21.76 -8.43 -20.07
CA LYS A 140 21.06 -7.14 -20.16
C LYS A 140 19.53 -7.28 -20.02
N ARG A 141 18.96 -8.34 -20.58
CA ARG A 141 17.52 -8.67 -20.54
C ARG A 141 16.90 -8.75 -19.13
N TYR A 142 17.70 -8.98 -18.08
CA TYR A 142 17.17 -9.09 -16.70
C TYR A 142 17.48 -7.87 -15.83
N VAL A 143 18.26 -6.92 -16.36
CA VAL A 143 18.90 -5.90 -15.52
C VAL A 143 17.87 -4.90 -15.03
N ASP A 144 16.92 -4.51 -15.87
CA ASP A 144 15.89 -3.54 -15.55
C ASP A 144 14.94 -4.06 -14.46
N GLU A 145 14.44 -5.30 -14.52
CA GLU A 145 13.61 -5.84 -13.43
C GLU A 145 14.37 -6.04 -12.12
N ILE A 146 15.64 -6.46 -12.18
CA ILE A 146 16.49 -6.60 -11.00
C ILE A 146 16.74 -5.23 -10.37
N ALA A 147 17.16 -4.25 -11.17
CA ALA A 147 17.42 -2.88 -10.72
C ALA A 147 16.15 -2.24 -10.15
N PHE A 148 14.99 -2.43 -10.80
CA PHE A 148 13.69 -2.00 -10.30
C PHE A 148 13.35 -2.63 -8.95
N SER A 149 13.46 -3.96 -8.84
CA SER A 149 13.14 -4.68 -7.60
C SER A 149 13.98 -4.18 -6.41
N ILE A 150 15.23 -3.81 -6.64
CA ILE A 150 16.10 -3.22 -5.62
C ILE A 150 15.68 -1.77 -5.31
N ALA A 151 15.57 -0.95 -6.35
CA ALA A 151 15.33 0.49 -6.23
C ALA A 151 13.97 0.86 -5.64
N CYS A 152 12.96 0.03 -5.91
CA CYS A 152 11.57 0.27 -5.57
C CYS A 152 11.08 -0.58 -4.38
N SER A 153 11.99 -1.24 -3.65
CA SER A 153 11.70 -1.80 -2.34
C SER A 153 11.63 -0.71 -1.26
N SER A 154 11.01 -1.01 -0.12
CA SER A 154 11.06 -0.15 1.06
C SER A 154 12.50 0.24 1.42
N LEU A 155 12.73 1.52 1.71
CA LEU A 155 14.08 2.07 1.89
C LEU A 155 14.86 1.34 2.98
N GLY A 156 16.05 0.83 2.61
CA GLY A 156 16.91 0.05 3.50
C GLY A 156 16.44 -1.39 3.76
N ASN A 157 15.32 -1.83 3.18
CA ASN A 157 14.75 -3.16 3.36
C ASN A 157 14.55 -3.85 2.01
N VAL A 158 15.67 -4.16 1.34
CA VAL A 158 15.67 -4.90 0.06
C VAL A 158 15.54 -6.41 0.32
N PRO A 159 14.75 -7.14 -0.50
CA PRO A 159 14.72 -8.60 -0.45
C PRO A 159 16.10 -9.24 -0.68
N PRO A 160 16.35 -10.45 -0.14
CA PRO A 160 17.60 -11.16 -0.36
C PRO A 160 17.95 -11.33 -1.85
N ILE A 161 19.25 -11.38 -2.18
CA ILE A 161 19.74 -11.44 -3.57
C ILE A 161 19.17 -12.64 -4.34
N GLU A 162 19.05 -13.78 -3.68
CA GLU A 162 18.51 -15.01 -4.25
C GLU A 162 17.02 -14.88 -4.57
N VAL A 163 16.27 -14.17 -3.74
CA VAL A 163 14.85 -13.87 -3.98
C VAL A 163 14.71 -12.98 -5.21
N ILE A 164 15.51 -11.92 -5.33
CA ILE A 164 15.44 -11.00 -6.48
C ILE A 164 15.81 -11.74 -7.78
N ARG A 165 16.88 -12.54 -7.75
CA ARG A 165 17.29 -13.33 -8.91
C ARG A 165 16.21 -14.31 -9.34
N ASP A 166 15.71 -15.12 -8.41
CA ASP A 166 14.74 -16.16 -8.70
C ASP A 166 13.38 -15.56 -9.08
N ASN A 167 13.02 -14.41 -8.51
CA ASN A 167 11.87 -13.60 -8.88
C ASN A 167 11.90 -13.27 -10.39
N VAL A 168 12.98 -12.64 -10.85
CA VAL A 168 13.11 -12.19 -12.24
C VAL A 168 13.27 -13.35 -13.21
N PHE A 169 14.08 -14.37 -12.89
CA PHE A 169 14.26 -15.50 -13.79
C PHE A 169 12.96 -16.28 -13.99
N SER A 170 12.16 -16.44 -12.92
CA SER A 170 10.84 -17.08 -13.02
C SER A 170 9.87 -16.32 -13.92
N LEU A 171 9.98 -14.98 -14.06
CA LEU A 171 9.11 -14.22 -14.97
C LEU A 171 9.28 -14.71 -16.41
N TYR A 172 10.53 -14.76 -16.88
CA TYR A 172 10.89 -15.16 -18.24
C TYR A 172 10.78 -16.67 -18.48
N GLU A 173 10.81 -17.48 -17.43
CA GLU A 173 10.50 -18.92 -17.52
C GLU A 173 8.99 -19.15 -17.68
N ASN A 174 8.17 -18.41 -16.93
CA ASN A 174 6.71 -18.50 -17.01
C ASN A 174 6.20 -17.96 -18.35
N ASP A 175 6.72 -16.83 -18.81
CA ASP A 175 6.46 -16.19 -20.11
C ASP A 175 6.41 -17.22 -21.26
N LYS A 176 7.44 -18.06 -21.37
CA LYS A 176 7.56 -19.12 -22.41
C LYS A 176 6.44 -20.15 -22.42
N MET A 177 5.69 -20.27 -21.33
CA MET A 177 4.64 -21.27 -21.15
C MET A 177 3.23 -20.70 -21.30
N LEU A 178 3.09 -19.37 -21.30
CA LEU A 178 1.80 -18.69 -21.37
C LEU A 178 1.51 -18.32 -22.83
N LYS A 179 0.26 -18.48 -23.26
CA LYS A 179 -0.16 -18.16 -24.65
C LYS A 179 -0.91 -16.82 -24.76
N TYR A 180 -1.30 -16.25 -23.62
CA TYR A 180 -2.09 -15.02 -23.56
C TYR A 180 -1.25 -13.79 -23.20
N ALA A 181 0.01 -13.97 -22.84
CA ALA A 181 0.88 -12.92 -22.34
C ALA A 181 2.31 -13.10 -22.87
N ASP A 182 2.96 -11.99 -23.22
CA ASP A 182 4.37 -11.95 -23.64
C ASP A 182 5.09 -10.78 -22.97
N ILE A 183 6.25 -11.04 -22.37
CA ILE A 183 7.19 -10.00 -21.92
C ILE A 183 7.92 -9.44 -23.15
N VAL A 184 7.79 -8.13 -23.36
CA VAL A 184 8.38 -7.43 -24.51
C VAL A 184 9.45 -6.47 -24.03
N ASP A 185 10.66 -6.62 -24.57
CA ASP A 185 11.84 -5.84 -24.22
C ASP A 185 12.10 -4.73 -25.24
N TYR A 186 12.26 -3.50 -24.78
CA TYR A 186 12.58 -2.32 -25.57
C TYR A 186 13.95 -1.75 -25.18
N ASP A 187 14.78 -1.46 -26.17
CA ASP A 187 16.11 -0.90 -25.97
C ASP A 187 16.27 0.35 -26.83
N ASP A 188 16.34 1.52 -26.20
CA ASP A 188 16.77 2.72 -26.91
C ASP A 188 18.30 2.70 -27.04
N VAL A 189 18.80 3.12 -28.21
CA VAL A 189 20.23 3.11 -28.55
C VAL A 189 21.06 3.99 -27.57
N ASN A 190 20.41 4.80 -26.71
CA ASN A 190 21.05 5.70 -25.76
C ASN A 190 21.27 5.07 -24.38
N GLY A 191 21.11 3.75 -24.24
CA GLY A 191 21.35 3.03 -22.99
C GLY A 191 20.19 3.13 -22.00
N ASN A 192 19.00 3.48 -22.48
CA ASN A 192 17.79 3.47 -21.70
C ASN A 192 16.84 2.43 -22.30
N TYR A 193 16.51 1.42 -21.50
CA TYR A 193 15.78 0.24 -21.92
C TYR A 193 14.77 -0.12 -20.85
N TYR A 194 13.72 -0.80 -21.24
CA TYR A 194 12.65 -1.21 -20.35
C TYR A 194 11.92 -2.41 -20.94
N SER A 195 11.22 -3.12 -20.10
CA SER A 195 10.32 -4.18 -20.49
C SER A 195 8.89 -3.80 -20.13
N THR A 196 7.96 -4.38 -20.86
CA THR A 196 6.53 -4.31 -20.55
C THR A 196 5.89 -5.64 -20.88
N ILE A 197 4.58 -5.71 -20.72
CA ILE A 197 3.81 -6.89 -21.02
C ILE A 197 2.74 -6.62 -22.07
N ARG A 198 2.59 -7.61 -22.94
CA ARG A 198 1.59 -7.65 -24.00
C ARG A 198 0.62 -8.79 -23.74
N TYR A 199 -0.65 -8.59 -24.07
CA TYR A 199 -1.70 -9.57 -23.85
C TYR A 199 -2.56 -9.79 -25.09
N HIS A 200 -3.05 -11.02 -25.21
CA HIS A 200 -4.19 -11.37 -26.02
C HIS A 200 -5.47 -11.29 -25.17
N ILE A 201 -6.45 -10.50 -25.60
CA ILE A 201 -7.78 -10.41 -24.98
C ILE A 201 -8.86 -10.75 -25.99
N ILE A 202 -10.06 -11.06 -25.50
CA ILE A 202 -11.25 -11.19 -26.32
C ILE A 202 -12.29 -10.17 -25.87
N GLU A 203 -12.77 -9.35 -26.81
CA GLU A 203 -13.75 -8.30 -26.55
C GLU A 203 -14.84 -8.36 -27.62
N ASN A 204 -16.09 -8.62 -27.20
CA ASN A 204 -17.23 -8.78 -28.11
C ASN A 204 -16.99 -9.84 -29.21
N GLY A 205 -16.28 -10.93 -28.86
CA GLY A 205 -15.92 -11.99 -29.80
C GLY A 205 -14.77 -11.65 -30.75
N VAL A 206 -14.15 -10.47 -30.60
CA VAL A 206 -13.00 -10.03 -31.40
C VAL A 206 -11.74 -10.13 -30.56
N GLU A 207 -10.75 -10.85 -31.10
CA GLU A 207 -9.42 -10.94 -30.51
C GLU A 207 -8.65 -9.63 -30.70
N LYS A 208 -7.97 -9.17 -29.64
CA LYS A 208 -7.11 -8.00 -29.67
C LYS A 208 -5.80 -8.29 -28.97
N GLU A 209 -4.74 -7.70 -29.49
CA GLU A 209 -3.43 -7.65 -28.86
C GLU A 209 -3.25 -6.26 -28.25
N LEU A 210 -2.92 -6.20 -26.98
CA LEU A 210 -2.73 -4.95 -26.24
C LEU A 210 -1.41 -4.97 -25.49
N GLU A 211 -0.67 -3.88 -25.57
CA GLU A 211 0.51 -3.66 -24.76
C GLU A 211 0.18 -2.68 -23.64
N TYR A 212 0.60 -3.01 -22.42
CA TYR A 212 0.30 -2.20 -21.24
C TYR A 212 1.42 -1.22 -20.93
N PRO A 213 1.14 -0.17 -20.14
CA PRO A 213 2.18 0.76 -19.71
C PRO A 213 3.27 0.05 -18.88
N PRO A 214 4.57 0.36 -19.09
CA PRO A 214 5.67 -0.29 -18.38
C PRO A 214 5.54 -0.20 -16.86
N GLU A 215 5.02 0.91 -16.33
CA GLU A 215 4.81 1.07 -14.90
C GLU A 215 3.86 0.02 -14.30
N ILE A 216 2.87 -0.45 -15.08
CA ILE A 216 1.93 -1.49 -14.66
C ILE A 216 2.67 -2.84 -14.56
N TYR A 217 3.51 -3.15 -15.54
CA TYR A 217 4.35 -4.36 -15.54
C TYR A 217 5.28 -4.37 -14.32
N TYR A 218 6.08 -3.32 -14.13
CA TYR A 218 7.06 -3.30 -13.04
C TYR A 218 6.42 -3.35 -11.66
N TRP A 219 5.41 -2.51 -11.38
CA TRP A 219 4.84 -2.44 -10.04
C TRP A 219 3.95 -3.64 -9.68
N TYR A 220 3.25 -4.20 -10.66
CA TYR A 220 2.15 -5.14 -10.38
C TYR A 220 2.35 -6.52 -10.98
N VAL A 221 3.48 -6.78 -11.65
CA VAL A 221 3.93 -8.12 -12.08
C VAL A 221 5.32 -8.43 -11.50
N VAL A 222 6.28 -7.53 -11.71
CA VAL A 222 7.70 -7.75 -11.37
C VAL A 222 7.96 -7.70 -9.87
N HIS A 223 7.36 -6.74 -9.16
CA HIS A 223 7.67 -6.47 -7.76
C HIS A 223 7.58 -7.74 -6.87
N PRO A 224 8.62 -8.06 -6.07
CA PRO A 224 8.73 -9.33 -5.34
C PRO A 224 7.80 -9.46 -4.13
N GLU A 225 7.34 -8.34 -3.58
CA GLU A 225 6.34 -8.30 -2.51
C GLU A 225 4.92 -8.29 -3.09
N ALA A 226 4.10 -9.26 -2.69
CA ALA A 226 2.72 -9.41 -3.12
C ALA A 226 1.78 -8.46 -2.36
N VAL A 227 1.66 -8.62 -1.03
CA VAL A 227 0.76 -7.84 -0.16
C VAL A 227 1.29 -7.76 1.29
N GLY A 228 2.36 -6.98 1.52
CA GLY A 228 2.86 -6.66 2.86
C GLY A 228 3.65 -7.78 3.55
N GLU A 229 3.89 -8.91 2.89
CA GLU A 229 4.78 -9.95 3.40
C GLU A 229 6.24 -9.62 3.08
N LYS A 230 7.16 -9.96 3.99
CA LYS A 230 8.59 -9.86 3.68
C LYS A 230 8.96 -10.98 2.68
N PRO A 231 9.40 -10.69 1.45
CA PRO A 231 9.74 -11.74 0.49
C PRO A 231 10.89 -12.62 1.01
N SER A 232 10.70 -13.94 0.98
CA SER A 232 11.73 -14.89 1.40
C SER A 232 11.61 -16.22 0.66
N HIS A 233 12.67 -17.03 0.71
CA HIS A 233 12.58 -18.43 0.32
C HIS A 233 11.90 -19.27 1.39
N VAL A 234 10.94 -20.07 0.97
CA VAL A 234 10.30 -21.10 1.81
C VAL A 234 10.28 -22.39 1.00
N TYR A 235 10.58 -23.52 1.65
CA TYR A 235 10.80 -24.80 0.97
C TYR A 235 11.91 -24.71 -0.11
N ASN A 236 12.95 -23.92 0.16
CA ASN A 236 14.08 -23.65 -0.73
C ASN A 236 13.71 -23.00 -2.08
N THR A 237 12.57 -22.32 -2.16
CA THR A 237 12.14 -21.63 -3.38
C THR A 237 11.37 -20.35 -3.09
N PHE A 238 11.36 -19.44 -4.05
CA PHE A 238 10.52 -18.25 -4.03
C PHE A 238 9.09 -18.56 -4.49
N TRP A 239 8.11 -17.78 -4.02
CA TRP A 239 6.69 -18.05 -4.32
C TRP A 239 6.39 -18.14 -5.80
N ARG A 240 7.00 -17.30 -6.64
CA ARG A 240 6.69 -17.29 -8.08
C ARG A 240 6.98 -18.64 -8.73
N SER A 241 8.13 -19.23 -8.43
CA SER A 241 8.50 -20.54 -8.94
C SER A 241 7.66 -21.64 -8.29
N TYR A 242 7.47 -21.59 -6.96
CA TYR A 242 6.69 -22.59 -6.23
C TYR A 242 5.25 -22.70 -6.75
N LEU A 243 4.53 -21.58 -6.82
CA LEU A 243 3.12 -21.58 -7.23
C LEU A 243 2.93 -22.06 -8.68
N PHE A 244 3.92 -21.83 -9.56
CA PHE A 244 3.83 -22.25 -10.95
C PHE A 244 4.15 -23.75 -11.14
N HIS A 245 5.16 -24.26 -10.43
CA HIS A 245 5.74 -25.58 -10.69
C HIS A 245 5.38 -26.66 -9.67
N HIS A 246 4.78 -26.31 -8.54
CA HIS A 246 4.46 -27.25 -7.47
C HIS A 246 2.96 -27.36 -7.22
N ASN A 247 2.51 -28.58 -6.92
CA ASN A 247 1.22 -28.87 -6.31
C ASN A 247 1.38 -30.06 -5.37
N ASP A 248 0.61 -30.06 -4.28
CA ASP A 248 0.50 -31.24 -3.44
C ASP A 248 -0.48 -32.25 -4.05
N ILE A 249 -0.35 -33.52 -3.66
CA ILE A 249 -1.16 -34.61 -4.21
C ILE A 249 -2.64 -34.31 -3.98
N GLY A 250 -3.42 -34.28 -5.07
CA GLY A 250 -4.85 -34.01 -5.04
C GLY A 250 -5.24 -32.56 -5.35
N TYR A 251 -4.27 -31.65 -5.46
CA TYR A 251 -4.48 -30.24 -5.79
C TYR A 251 -4.07 -29.92 -7.23
N PRO A 252 -4.67 -28.92 -7.90
CA PRO A 252 -4.32 -28.61 -9.29
C PRO A 252 -2.95 -27.92 -9.40
N LEU A 253 -2.21 -28.24 -10.45
CA LEU A 253 -0.99 -27.52 -10.80
C LEU A 253 -1.32 -26.28 -11.64
N LEU A 254 -0.83 -25.10 -11.23
CA LEU A 254 -1.16 -23.82 -11.88
C LEU A 254 -0.72 -23.80 -13.36
N LYS A 255 0.53 -24.21 -13.62
CA LYS A 255 1.10 -24.25 -14.98
C LYS A 255 0.26 -25.09 -15.96
N GLU A 256 -0.27 -26.24 -15.52
CA GLU A 256 -1.12 -27.09 -16.35
C GLU A 256 -2.47 -26.46 -16.66
N LYS A 257 -3.01 -25.66 -15.73
CA LYS A 257 -4.28 -24.96 -15.96
C LYS A 257 -4.13 -23.79 -16.92
N LEU A 258 -2.98 -23.13 -16.91
CA LEU A 258 -2.71 -21.96 -17.77
C LEU A 258 -2.24 -22.34 -19.18
N SER A 259 -1.65 -23.52 -19.39
CA SER A 259 -0.93 -23.86 -20.64
C SER A 259 -1.77 -23.81 -21.92
N ASP A 260 -3.09 -23.92 -21.83
CA ASP A 260 -4.01 -23.88 -22.98
C ASP A 260 -4.89 -22.63 -23.04
N ILE A 261 -4.71 -21.71 -22.10
CA ILE A 261 -5.45 -20.46 -22.04
C ILE A 261 -4.88 -19.46 -23.03
N ARG A 262 -5.72 -18.92 -23.90
CA ARG A 262 -5.32 -17.98 -24.97
C ARG A 262 -5.59 -16.52 -24.67
N TYR A 263 -6.49 -16.25 -23.72
CA TYR A 263 -6.95 -14.89 -23.45
C TYR A 263 -6.74 -14.54 -21.98
N LEU A 264 -6.24 -13.34 -21.72
CA LEU A 264 -6.12 -12.79 -20.36
C LEU A 264 -7.49 -12.71 -19.70
N TRP A 265 -8.44 -12.04 -20.37
CA TRP A 265 -9.81 -11.81 -19.91
C TRP A 265 -10.76 -11.63 -21.11
N ASP A 266 -12.05 -11.82 -20.87
CA ASP A 266 -13.14 -11.76 -21.84
C ASP A 266 -14.02 -10.51 -21.73
N ASN A 267 -13.58 -9.54 -20.91
CA ASN A 267 -14.31 -8.30 -20.61
C ASN A 267 -15.71 -8.53 -20.01
N GLY A 268 -15.92 -9.71 -19.38
CA GLY A 268 -17.16 -10.06 -18.73
C GLY A 268 -17.10 -9.87 -17.21
N SER A 269 -18.11 -9.22 -16.64
CA SER A 269 -18.30 -9.15 -15.18
C SER A 269 -19.26 -10.24 -14.69
N TYR A 270 -18.84 -11.09 -13.76
CA TYR A 270 -19.62 -12.27 -13.34
C TYR A 270 -19.39 -12.67 -11.87
N PHE A 271 -20.31 -13.50 -11.37
CA PHE A 271 -20.11 -14.23 -10.12
C PHE A 271 -19.62 -15.64 -10.44
N GLN A 272 -18.61 -16.08 -9.71
CA GLN A 272 -18.12 -17.45 -9.78
C GLN A 272 -18.98 -18.32 -8.86
N PRO A 273 -19.52 -19.46 -9.34
CA PRO A 273 -20.32 -20.34 -8.50
C PRO A 273 -19.46 -21.11 -7.51
N SER A 274 -20.07 -21.48 -6.38
CA SER A 274 -19.45 -22.38 -5.40
C SER A 274 -19.10 -23.73 -6.02
N GLN A 275 -17.97 -24.29 -5.61
CA GLN A 275 -17.52 -25.64 -5.99
C GLN A 275 -17.46 -25.86 -7.50
N ARG A 276 -17.24 -24.80 -8.28
CA ARG A 276 -17.24 -24.87 -9.74
C ARG A 276 -16.22 -25.87 -10.25
N THR A 277 -16.57 -26.56 -11.34
CA THR A 277 -15.68 -27.53 -11.98
C THR A 277 -14.81 -26.84 -13.01
N TRP A 278 -13.66 -27.42 -13.34
CA TRP A 278 -12.81 -26.92 -14.42
C TRP A 278 -13.58 -26.78 -15.75
N LYS A 279 -14.48 -27.73 -16.03
CA LYS A 279 -15.35 -27.70 -17.20
C LYS A 279 -16.23 -26.44 -17.22
N TRP A 280 -16.83 -26.08 -16.09
CA TRP A 280 -17.63 -24.86 -16.00
C TRP A 280 -16.80 -23.62 -16.32
N SER A 281 -15.60 -23.50 -15.75
CA SER A 281 -14.70 -22.37 -16.01
C SER A 281 -14.38 -22.25 -17.50
N MET A 282 -14.05 -23.36 -18.17
CA MET A 282 -13.72 -23.33 -19.60
C MET A 282 -14.92 -23.12 -20.52
N GLU A 283 -16.12 -23.55 -20.13
CA GLU A 283 -17.34 -23.33 -20.92
C GLU A 283 -17.89 -21.90 -20.81
N ASN A 284 -17.63 -21.21 -19.69
CA ASN A 284 -18.19 -19.88 -19.42
C ASN A 284 -17.17 -18.76 -19.59
N HIS A 285 -15.95 -18.94 -19.07
CA HIS A 285 -14.90 -17.92 -19.03
C HIS A 285 -13.51 -18.55 -19.25
N PRO A 286 -13.15 -19.01 -20.46
CA PRO A 286 -11.85 -19.64 -20.77
C PRO A 286 -10.69 -18.63 -20.80
N THR A 287 -10.45 -17.99 -19.66
CA THR A 287 -9.54 -16.85 -19.49
C THR A 287 -8.53 -17.11 -18.40
N ALA A 288 -7.42 -16.36 -18.40
CA ALA A 288 -6.36 -16.52 -17.42
C ALA A 288 -6.82 -16.06 -16.03
N VAL A 289 -7.60 -14.97 -15.97
CA VAL A 289 -8.20 -14.47 -14.72
C VAL A 289 -9.09 -15.54 -14.06
N GLU A 290 -10.02 -16.14 -14.81
CA GLU A 290 -10.87 -17.22 -14.27
C GLU A 290 -10.04 -18.44 -13.88
N THR A 291 -9.02 -18.78 -14.67
CA THR A 291 -8.16 -19.94 -14.42
C THR A 291 -7.40 -19.82 -13.10
N VAL A 292 -6.84 -18.64 -12.82
CA VAL A 292 -6.16 -18.37 -11.54
C VAL A 292 -7.18 -18.39 -10.39
N SER A 293 -8.33 -17.73 -10.53
CA SER A 293 -9.37 -17.78 -9.50
C SER A 293 -9.87 -19.21 -9.23
N TYR A 294 -10.00 -20.05 -10.26
CA TYR A 294 -10.34 -21.46 -10.11
C TYR A 294 -9.25 -22.20 -9.33
N TRP A 295 -7.99 -22.00 -9.73
CA TRP A 295 -6.84 -22.62 -9.07
C TRP A 295 -6.80 -22.26 -7.58
N VAL A 296 -6.95 -20.98 -7.23
CA VAL A 296 -6.98 -20.53 -5.82
C VAL A 296 -8.09 -21.23 -5.03
N GLY A 297 -9.32 -21.26 -5.56
CA GLY A 297 -10.45 -21.91 -4.88
C GLY A 297 -10.21 -23.40 -4.63
N LYS A 298 -9.50 -24.09 -5.52
CA LYS A 298 -9.13 -25.49 -5.35
C LYS A 298 -7.88 -25.72 -4.52
N THR A 299 -6.95 -24.76 -4.47
CA THR A 299 -5.72 -24.83 -3.67
C THR A 299 -5.97 -24.50 -2.21
N VAL A 300 -6.93 -23.61 -1.91
CA VAL A 300 -7.31 -23.21 -0.55
C VAL A 300 -8.81 -23.50 -0.29
N PRO A 301 -9.23 -24.78 -0.33
CA PRO A 301 -10.65 -25.15 -0.24
C PRO A 301 -11.20 -25.17 1.19
N THR A 302 -10.36 -24.94 2.20
CA THR A 302 -10.78 -25.02 3.61
C THR A 302 -10.59 -23.70 4.36
N GLN A 303 -11.39 -23.49 5.41
CA GLN A 303 -11.20 -22.35 6.31
C GLN A 303 -9.91 -22.51 7.08
N ALA A 304 -9.30 -21.39 7.44
CA ALA A 304 -8.04 -21.39 8.17
C ALA A 304 -8.10 -22.19 9.48
N ILE A 305 -7.08 -23.00 9.73
CA ILE A 305 -6.89 -23.79 10.94
C ILE A 305 -5.42 -23.64 11.38
N GLY A 306 -5.21 -23.26 12.64
CA GLY A 306 -3.85 -23.16 13.19
C GLY A 306 -3.16 -21.83 12.88
N ASP A 307 -1.89 -21.90 12.48
CA ASP A 307 -1.08 -20.72 12.17
C ASP A 307 -1.66 -19.97 10.95
N ARG A 308 -1.41 -18.66 10.88
CA ARG A 308 -1.93 -17.76 9.84
C ARG A 308 -0.77 -17.28 8.96
N PRO A 309 -0.35 -18.07 7.95
CA PRO A 309 0.87 -17.78 7.21
C PRO A 309 0.74 -16.55 6.31
N GLY A 310 1.81 -15.76 6.24
CA GLY A 310 1.90 -14.63 5.31
C GLY A 310 2.54 -14.98 3.97
N GLN A 311 3.27 -16.09 3.86
CA GLN A 311 4.02 -16.47 2.66
C GLN A 311 3.12 -17.25 1.69
N PRO A 312 3.01 -16.89 0.40
CA PRO A 312 2.13 -17.57 -0.55
C PRO A 312 2.39 -19.07 -0.70
N ASN A 313 3.65 -19.51 -0.64
CA ASN A 313 4.03 -20.93 -0.73
C ASN A 313 3.44 -21.74 0.43
N VAL A 314 3.46 -21.15 1.63
CA VAL A 314 2.95 -21.80 2.84
C VAL A 314 1.43 -21.86 2.78
N ILE A 315 0.77 -20.78 2.38
CA ILE A 315 -0.69 -20.75 2.16
C ILE A 315 -1.09 -21.85 1.16
N ALA A 316 -0.34 -21.96 0.05
CA ALA A 316 -0.59 -22.96 -0.98
C ALA A 316 -0.41 -24.40 -0.48
N HIS A 317 0.54 -24.64 0.43
CA HIS A 317 0.83 -25.96 1.01
C HIS A 317 -0.12 -26.34 2.15
N GLU A 318 -0.58 -25.36 2.94
CA GLU A 318 -1.46 -25.60 4.08
C GLU A 318 -2.92 -25.79 3.66
N HIS A 319 -3.28 -25.37 2.44
CA HIS A 319 -4.61 -25.55 1.84
C HIS A 319 -5.78 -24.96 2.62
N ASN A 320 -5.50 -24.00 3.51
CA ASN A 320 -6.49 -23.37 4.36
C ASN A 320 -6.24 -21.86 4.50
N GLY A 321 -7.32 -21.08 4.61
CA GLY A 321 -7.22 -19.61 4.63
C GLY A 321 -8.55 -18.88 4.83
N TRP A 322 -8.48 -17.61 5.21
CA TRP A 322 -9.58 -16.65 5.09
C TRP A 322 -9.23 -15.58 4.04
N CYS A 323 -9.96 -14.46 4.00
CA CYS A 323 -9.76 -13.39 3.03
C CYS A 323 -8.29 -12.92 2.96
N GLY A 324 -7.60 -12.80 4.09
CA GLY A 324 -6.17 -12.43 4.17
C GLY A 324 -5.24 -13.35 3.37
N GLU A 325 -5.34 -14.66 3.59
CA GLU A 325 -4.53 -15.66 2.88
C GLU A 325 -4.95 -15.78 1.42
N LEU A 326 -6.26 -15.72 1.14
CA LEU A 326 -6.83 -15.78 -0.20
C LEU A 326 -6.36 -14.59 -1.05
N GLN A 327 -6.35 -13.37 -0.51
CA GLN A 327 -5.82 -12.19 -1.19
C GLN A 327 -4.34 -12.40 -1.54
N LYS A 328 -3.51 -12.79 -0.56
CA LYS A 328 -2.07 -12.95 -0.75
C LYS A 328 -1.73 -14.00 -1.80
N ILE A 329 -2.32 -15.19 -1.70
CA ILE A 329 -2.09 -16.24 -2.68
C ILE A 329 -2.65 -15.87 -4.06
N THR A 330 -3.78 -15.15 -4.13
CA THR A 330 -4.35 -14.75 -5.42
C THR A 330 -3.51 -13.69 -6.11
N VAL A 331 -3.06 -12.65 -5.40
CA VAL A 331 -2.12 -11.66 -5.96
C VAL A 331 -0.83 -12.35 -6.42
N ALA A 332 -0.24 -13.21 -5.58
CA ALA A 332 0.95 -13.95 -5.97
C ALA A 332 0.72 -14.86 -7.20
N ALA A 333 -0.41 -15.56 -7.26
CA ALA A 333 -0.75 -16.44 -8.39
C ALA A 333 -1.03 -15.66 -9.68
N LEU A 334 -1.74 -14.52 -9.60
CA LEU A 334 -1.95 -13.62 -10.73
C LEU A 334 -0.60 -13.09 -11.25
N ARG A 335 0.28 -12.59 -10.38
CA ARG A 335 1.63 -12.13 -10.78
C ARG A 335 2.52 -13.25 -11.30
N THR A 336 2.36 -14.47 -10.78
CA THR A 336 3.03 -15.68 -11.30
C THR A 336 2.59 -15.97 -12.73
N ALA A 337 1.30 -15.79 -12.99
CA ALA A 337 0.67 -15.92 -14.30
C ALA A 337 0.88 -14.67 -15.19
N LEU A 338 1.81 -13.78 -14.83
CA LEU A 338 2.07 -12.52 -15.52
C LEU A 338 0.82 -11.65 -15.69
N ILE A 339 -0.09 -11.62 -14.71
CA ILE A 339 -1.28 -10.76 -14.69
C ILE A 339 -1.03 -9.64 -13.67
N PRO A 340 -1.15 -8.35 -14.05
CA PRO A 340 -0.82 -7.26 -13.15
C PRO A 340 -1.91 -7.19 -12.09
N SER A 341 -1.51 -7.30 -10.82
CA SER A 341 -2.46 -7.41 -9.71
C SER A 341 -2.00 -6.71 -8.45
N ILE A 342 -2.97 -6.32 -7.63
CA ILE A 342 -2.76 -5.57 -6.39
C ILE A 342 -3.77 -5.99 -5.31
N GLY A 343 -3.35 -5.97 -4.05
CA GLY A 343 -4.23 -6.22 -2.91
C GLY A 343 -5.02 -4.96 -2.51
N ILE A 344 -6.33 -5.10 -2.35
CA ILE A 344 -7.24 -4.09 -1.82
C ILE A 344 -7.60 -4.39 -0.36
N CYS A 345 -7.53 -3.37 0.48
CA CYS A 345 -7.71 -3.46 1.91
C CYS A 345 -8.93 -2.67 2.39
N ASP A 346 -9.83 -3.37 3.07
CA ASP A 346 -10.97 -2.83 3.82
C ASP A 346 -10.73 -3.03 5.32
N HIS A 347 -9.68 -2.40 5.83
CA HIS A 347 -9.19 -2.64 7.20
C HIS A 347 -10.22 -2.26 8.28
N GLY A 348 -11.04 -1.24 8.04
CA GLY A 348 -12.05 -0.79 9.01
C GLY A 348 -13.17 -1.81 9.23
N GLU A 349 -13.43 -2.66 8.23
CA GLU A 349 -14.55 -3.60 8.17
C GLU A 349 -14.13 -5.06 7.93
N ASP A 350 -12.85 -5.33 8.19
CA ASP A 350 -12.21 -6.65 8.18
C ASP A 350 -12.51 -7.44 6.90
N HIS A 351 -12.10 -6.87 5.77
CA HIS A 351 -12.10 -7.60 4.49
C HIS A 351 -10.92 -7.19 3.63
N VAL A 352 -10.54 -8.08 2.74
CA VAL A 352 -9.51 -7.84 1.75
C VAL A 352 -9.82 -8.67 0.50
N TRP A 353 -9.39 -8.18 -0.65
CA TRP A 353 -9.50 -8.87 -1.94
C TRP A 353 -8.44 -8.30 -2.89
N GLN A 354 -8.52 -8.58 -4.19
CA GLN A 354 -7.52 -8.16 -5.15
C GLN A 354 -8.14 -7.46 -6.36
N GLU A 355 -7.30 -6.80 -7.13
CA GLU A 355 -7.66 -6.31 -8.46
C GLU A 355 -6.68 -6.86 -9.48
N PHE A 356 -7.15 -6.98 -10.72
CA PHE A 356 -6.29 -7.17 -11.90
C PHE A 356 -6.43 -5.99 -12.85
N TYR A 357 -5.41 -5.74 -13.66
CA TYR A 357 -5.39 -4.62 -14.61
C TYR A 357 -5.75 -5.08 -16.03
N GLU A 358 -6.73 -4.42 -16.66
CA GLU A 358 -7.06 -4.48 -18.09
C GLU A 358 -7.57 -3.10 -18.50
N ARG A 359 -6.70 -2.22 -19.05
CA ARG A 359 -7.01 -0.81 -19.36
C ARG A 359 -7.68 -0.03 -18.21
N GLY A 360 -7.43 -0.47 -16.97
CA GLY A 360 -8.16 -0.07 -15.77
C GLY A 360 -8.10 -1.19 -14.72
N TRP A 361 -8.37 -0.85 -13.47
CA TRP A 361 -8.39 -1.84 -12.39
C TRP A 361 -9.77 -2.45 -12.22
N HIS A 362 -9.83 -3.77 -12.22
CA HIS A 362 -11.05 -4.57 -12.08
C HIS A 362 -11.01 -5.39 -10.80
N GLN A 363 -12.10 -5.35 -10.05
CA GLN A 363 -12.28 -6.15 -8.83
C GLN A 363 -12.16 -7.65 -9.14
N ASN A 364 -11.46 -8.41 -8.30
CA ASN A 364 -11.44 -9.87 -8.31
C ASN A 364 -11.39 -10.37 -6.87
N ASP A 365 -12.30 -11.27 -6.49
CA ASP A 365 -12.39 -11.78 -5.12
C ASP A 365 -12.72 -13.26 -5.13
N ASN A 366 -11.96 -14.02 -4.34
CA ASN A 366 -12.11 -15.44 -4.12
C ASN A 366 -12.69 -15.64 -2.71
N TRP A 367 -13.87 -16.25 -2.61
CA TRP A 367 -14.51 -16.46 -1.32
C TRP A 367 -14.06 -17.78 -0.68
N TRP A 368 -13.95 -17.74 0.65
CA TRP A 368 -13.59 -18.87 1.50
C TRP A 368 -14.31 -20.18 1.16
N MET A 369 -13.64 -21.31 1.40
CA MET A 369 -14.16 -22.67 1.18
C MET A 369 -14.64 -22.96 -0.25
N ASP A 370 -14.01 -22.35 -1.27
CA ASP A 370 -14.47 -22.49 -2.65
C ASP A 370 -15.98 -22.18 -2.80
N SER A 371 -16.45 -21.19 -2.02
CA SER A 371 -17.86 -20.80 -2.01
C SER A 371 -18.25 -19.90 -3.19
N GLY A 372 -17.29 -19.61 -4.08
CA GLY A 372 -17.46 -18.79 -5.26
C GLY A 372 -16.54 -17.58 -5.23
N GLY A 373 -17.01 -16.49 -5.83
CA GLY A 373 -16.23 -15.27 -5.98
C GLY A 373 -16.92 -14.29 -6.90
N ALA A 374 -16.22 -13.19 -7.19
CA ALA A 374 -16.72 -12.17 -8.11
C ALA A 374 -15.58 -11.58 -8.94
N VAL A 375 -15.88 -11.33 -10.22
CA VAL A 375 -14.98 -10.69 -11.18
C VAL A 375 -15.69 -9.46 -11.73
N ASP A 376 -15.06 -8.30 -11.56
CA ASP A 376 -15.53 -6.99 -11.99
C ASP A 376 -16.91 -6.61 -11.42
N LYS A 377 -17.13 -6.91 -10.13
CA LYS A 377 -18.36 -6.55 -9.38
C LYS A 377 -18.02 -5.72 -8.14
N PRO A 378 -17.46 -4.50 -8.29
CA PRO A 378 -17.06 -3.68 -7.13
C PRO A 378 -18.23 -3.39 -6.17
N GLU A 379 -19.47 -3.33 -6.68
CA GLU A 379 -20.66 -3.07 -5.88
C GLU A 379 -21.05 -4.20 -4.91
N VAL A 380 -20.42 -5.38 -5.03
CA VAL A 380 -20.79 -6.57 -4.24
C VAL A 380 -20.71 -6.34 -2.74
N TYR A 381 -19.76 -5.53 -2.25
CA TYR A 381 -19.56 -5.36 -0.81
C TYR A 381 -20.57 -4.38 -0.20
N VAL A 382 -20.62 -3.16 -0.71
CA VAL A 382 -21.46 -2.08 -0.15
C VAL A 382 -22.93 -2.31 -0.47
N TYR A 383 -23.24 -2.73 -1.69
CA TYR A 383 -24.62 -2.82 -2.19
C TYR A 383 -25.15 -4.24 -2.21
N GLY A 384 -24.29 -5.22 -2.52
CA GLY A 384 -24.64 -6.65 -2.45
C GLY A 384 -24.72 -7.15 -1.01
N TRP A 385 -23.62 -7.07 -0.26
CA TRP A 385 -23.51 -7.56 1.12
C TRP A 385 -24.01 -6.54 2.14
N LYS A 386 -24.33 -5.31 1.72
CA LYS A 386 -24.77 -4.22 2.61
C LYS A 386 -23.71 -3.89 3.67
N LYS A 387 -22.42 -4.05 3.36
CA LYS A 387 -21.33 -3.67 4.26
C LYS A 387 -21.30 -2.15 4.42
N ASN A 388 -21.10 -1.70 5.66
CA ASN A 388 -20.90 -0.30 5.97
C ASN A 388 -19.40 0.05 5.91
N VAL A 389 -18.89 0.19 4.68
CA VAL A 389 -17.47 0.42 4.36
C VAL A 389 -17.05 1.86 4.68
N SER A 390 -15.88 1.99 5.29
CA SER A 390 -15.30 3.25 5.75
C SER A 390 -14.43 3.93 4.70
N ALA A 391 -13.37 3.27 4.27
CA ALA A 391 -12.42 3.70 3.25
C ALA A 391 -11.68 2.46 2.74
N LEU A 392 -11.23 2.51 1.49
CA LEU A 392 -10.55 1.40 0.83
C LEU A 392 -9.25 1.91 0.23
N PHE A 393 -8.20 1.11 0.35
CA PHE A 393 -6.92 1.44 -0.26
C PHE A 393 -6.28 0.22 -0.90
N ALA A 394 -5.45 0.49 -1.90
CA ALA A 394 -4.60 -0.52 -2.51
C ALA A 394 -3.21 -0.49 -1.86
N TRP A 395 -2.63 -1.67 -1.63
CA TRP A 395 -1.30 -1.82 -1.03
C TRP A 395 -0.24 -2.08 -2.11
N LYS A 396 0.73 -1.18 -2.22
CA LYS A 396 1.82 -1.25 -3.20
C LYS A 396 3.05 -1.93 -2.59
N GLY A 397 3.89 -2.54 -3.43
CA GLY A 397 5.03 -3.34 -2.96
C GLY A 397 6.12 -2.56 -2.22
N ASP A 398 6.12 -1.23 -2.28
CA ASP A 398 7.02 -0.34 -1.53
C ASP A 398 6.44 0.10 -0.17
N ASP A 399 5.45 -0.64 0.35
CA ASP A 399 4.65 -0.32 1.53
C ASP A 399 3.82 0.98 1.44
N SER A 400 3.80 1.64 0.27
CA SER A 400 2.92 2.79 0.06
C SER A 400 1.49 2.33 -0.25
N ILE A 401 0.52 3.21 0.02
CA ILE A 401 -0.89 2.94 -0.23
C ILE A 401 -1.52 4.07 -1.03
N TYR A 402 -2.60 3.77 -1.74
CA TYR A 402 -3.42 4.78 -2.41
C TYR A 402 -4.91 4.47 -2.29
N ASP A 403 -5.73 5.52 -2.22
CA ASP A 403 -7.18 5.43 -2.05
C ASP A 403 -7.85 4.82 -3.30
N VAL A 404 -8.73 3.84 -3.10
CA VAL A 404 -9.56 3.23 -4.14
C VAL A 404 -11.05 3.25 -3.79
N THR A 405 -11.44 3.94 -2.72
CA THR A 405 -12.81 4.02 -2.20
C THR A 405 -13.80 4.41 -3.29
N SER A 406 -13.37 5.29 -4.18
CA SER A 406 -14.16 5.78 -5.30
C SER A 406 -14.63 4.72 -6.30
N ARG A 407 -13.96 3.57 -6.36
CA ARG A 407 -14.34 2.44 -7.23
C ARG A 407 -15.47 1.61 -6.64
N TYR A 408 -15.65 1.65 -5.32
CA TYR A 408 -16.52 0.72 -4.58
C TYR A 408 -17.72 1.37 -3.89
N ILE A 409 -17.65 2.68 -3.60
CA ILE A 409 -18.74 3.45 -2.99
C ILE A 409 -19.23 4.50 -3.99
N HIS A 410 -20.52 4.58 -4.29
CA HIS A 410 -21.07 5.58 -5.21
C HIS A 410 -20.88 7.03 -4.70
N PRO A 411 -20.81 8.04 -5.59
CA PRO A 411 -20.61 9.45 -5.21
C PRO A 411 -21.58 9.97 -4.13
N GLU A 412 -22.84 9.56 -4.14
CA GLU A 412 -23.86 9.94 -3.16
C GLU A 412 -23.65 9.36 -1.76
N ASP A 413 -22.85 8.28 -1.68
CA ASP A 413 -22.56 7.51 -0.48
C ASP A 413 -21.16 7.77 0.08
N ARG A 414 -20.35 8.58 -0.60
CA ARG A 414 -19.02 8.99 -0.16
C ARG A 414 -18.97 10.49 0.19
N ARG A 415 -17.98 10.89 0.99
CA ARG A 415 -17.71 12.27 1.38
C ARG A 415 -16.23 12.56 1.29
N THR A 416 -15.89 13.73 0.78
CA THR A 416 -14.51 14.18 0.65
C THR A 416 -14.10 14.93 1.91
N VAL A 417 -13.08 14.44 2.61
CA VAL A 417 -12.50 15.13 3.77
C VAL A 417 -11.10 15.62 3.42
N ARG A 418 -10.93 16.94 3.41
CA ARG A 418 -9.65 17.61 3.15
C ARG A 418 -9.01 18.07 4.45
N PHE A 419 -7.69 17.95 4.53
CA PHE A 419 -6.85 18.53 5.57
C PHE A 419 -5.92 19.55 4.97
N VAL A 420 -5.76 20.69 5.64
CA VAL A 420 -4.74 21.71 5.37
C VAL A 420 -3.94 21.87 6.66
N VAL A 421 -2.69 21.43 6.65
CA VAL A 421 -1.83 21.39 7.83
C VAL A 421 -0.75 22.46 7.73
N LEU A 422 -0.74 23.35 8.72
CA LEU A 422 0.12 24.52 8.78
C LEU A 422 0.98 24.52 10.05
N ASP A 423 2.14 25.17 9.98
CA ASP A 423 2.96 25.48 11.14
C ASP A 423 2.47 26.75 11.87
N ARG A 424 3.13 27.12 12.97
CA ARG A 424 2.77 28.32 13.75
C ARG A 424 2.92 29.65 12.99
N LYS A 425 3.53 29.66 11.80
CA LYS A 425 3.69 30.82 10.90
C LYS A 425 2.77 30.73 9.69
N HIS A 426 1.77 29.84 9.71
CA HIS A 426 0.85 29.59 8.60
C HIS A 426 1.54 29.08 7.32
N GLN A 427 2.70 28.45 7.45
CA GLN A 427 3.37 27.79 6.33
C GLN A 427 2.93 26.33 6.21
N PRO A 428 2.78 25.79 4.98
CA PRO A 428 2.52 24.38 4.73
C PRO A 428 3.46 23.43 5.46
N VAL A 429 2.90 22.34 6.00
CA VAL A 429 3.67 21.24 6.59
C VAL A 429 3.61 20.04 5.66
N ASP A 430 4.70 19.80 4.94
CA ASP A 430 4.91 18.61 4.10
C ASP A 430 5.17 17.36 4.94
N GLY A 431 4.53 16.24 4.61
CA GLY A 431 4.79 14.94 5.25
C GLY A 431 4.12 14.72 6.61
N ALA A 432 3.13 15.51 7.00
CA ALA A 432 2.27 15.19 8.14
C ALA A 432 1.38 13.99 7.80
N ARG A 433 1.34 12.99 8.68
CA ARG A 433 0.49 11.80 8.53
C ARG A 433 -0.88 12.05 9.11
N ILE A 434 -1.92 11.84 8.32
CA ILE A 434 -3.30 11.77 8.80
C ILE A 434 -3.75 10.31 8.72
N THR A 435 -4.10 9.73 9.86
CA THR A 435 -4.68 8.39 9.96
C THR A 435 -6.15 8.50 10.28
N VAL A 436 -6.99 7.89 9.45
CA VAL A 436 -8.43 7.81 9.63
C VAL A 436 -8.75 6.52 10.41
N VAL A 437 -9.56 6.67 11.44
CA VAL A 437 -9.89 5.62 12.40
C VAL A 437 -11.40 5.56 12.59
N VAL A 438 -11.93 4.35 12.66
CA VAL A 438 -13.35 4.07 12.89
C VAL A 438 -13.54 3.21 14.13
N GLY A 439 -14.71 3.32 14.76
CA GLY A 439 -15.11 2.38 15.81
C GLY A 439 -15.54 1.06 15.17
N GLY A 440 -15.03 -0.06 15.67
CA GLY A 440 -15.41 -1.37 15.14
C GLY A 440 -14.99 -2.56 16.01
N PRO A 441 -15.55 -3.75 15.71
CA PRO A 441 -15.13 -5.00 16.33
C PRO A 441 -13.69 -5.33 15.89
N ARG A 442 -12.78 -5.48 16.86
CA ARG A 442 -11.40 -5.89 16.63
C ARG A 442 -11.19 -7.29 17.19
N ASP A 443 -10.84 -8.22 16.31
CA ASP A 443 -10.35 -9.54 16.70
C ASP A 443 -9.00 -9.38 17.43
N ILE A 444 -8.96 -9.88 18.67
CA ILE A 444 -7.77 -9.88 19.53
C ILE A 444 -7.28 -11.30 19.82
N THR A 445 -7.84 -12.34 19.19
CA THR A 445 -7.50 -13.76 19.39
C THR A 445 -6.01 -13.98 19.24
N TRP A 446 -5.39 -13.51 18.16
CA TRP A 446 -3.93 -13.64 17.98
C TRP A 446 -3.13 -12.97 19.10
N LEU A 447 -3.55 -11.78 19.55
CA LEU A 447 -2.84 -11.07 20.61
C LEU A 447 -3.01 -11.79 21.96
N LYS A 448 -4.22 -12.25 22.23
CA LYS A 448 -4.61 -13.07 23.38
C LYS A 448 -3.77 -14.35 23.42
N ASP A 449 -3.74 -15.12 22.34
CA ASP A 449 -2.95 -16.37 22.22
C ASP A 449 -1.46 -16.11 22.37
N LYS A 450 -0.94 -15.04 21.76
CA LYS A 450 0.49 -14.68 21.84
C LYS A 450 0.92 -14.32 23.25
N VAL A 451 0.08 -13.59 23.99
CA VAL A 451 0.34 -13.26 25.39
C VAL A 451 0.28 -14.53 26.24
N TRP A 452 -0.72 -15.37 26.02
CA TRP A 452 -0.87 -16.63 26.74
C TRP A 452 0.31 -17.58 26.53
N ARG A 453 0.75 -17.76 25.28
CA ARG A 453 1.93 -18.57 24.96
C ARG A 453 3.20 -18.08 25.67
N LYS A 454 3.37 -16.77 25.85
CA LYS A 454 4.49 -16.23 26.65
C LYS A 454 4.35 -16.56 28.13
N ILE A 455 3.13 -16.52 28.67
CA ILE A 455 2.83 -16.90 30.05
C ILE A 455 3.09 -18.39 30.25
N GLU A 456 2.70 -19.25 29.31
CA GLU A 456 2.98 -20.69 29.32
C GLU A 456 4.49 -20.98 29.30
N ILE A 457 5.25 -20.35 28.40
CA ILE A 457 6.71 -20.51 28.34
C ILE A 457 7.36 -20.09 29.66
N LEU A 458 6.96 -18.95 30.24
CA LEU A 458 7.49 -18.49 31.53
C LEU A 458 7.12 -19.44 32.66
N TRP A 459 5.90 -19.98 32.64
CA TRP A 459 5.46 -20.99 33.59
C TRP A 459 6.27 -22.27 33.46
N ASP A 460 6.53 -22.77 32.25
CA ASP A 460 7.28 -24.00 32.02
C ASP A 460 8.74 -23.91 32.49
N ILE A 461 9.37 -22.74 32.33
CA ILE A 461 10.74 -22.47 32.77
C ILE A 461 10.87 -22.41 34.32
N LEU A 462 9.79 -22.12 35.05
CA LEU A 462 9.83 -22.01 36.50
C LEU A 462 10.16 -23.37 37.18
N PRO A 463 11.19 -23.43 38.05
CA PRO A 463 11.54 -24.64 38.80
C PRO A 463 10.38 -25.16 39.66
N GLY A 464 10.26 -26.48 39.78
CA GLY A 464 9.17 -27.14 40.52
C GLY A 464 9.01 -26.71 41.98
N PHE A 465 10.09 -26.28 42.65
CA PHE A 465 10.03 -25.78 44.03
C PHE A 465 9.42 -24.37 44.16
N ILE A 466 9.37 -23.60 43.07
CA ILE A 466 8.71 -22.28 43.00
C ILE A 466 7.23 -22.44 42.65
N LYS A 467 6.86 -23.50 41.92
CA LYS A 467 5.49 -23.88 41.55
C LYS A 467 4.71 -24.47 42.75
N GLY A 468 4.71 -23.77 43.88
CA GLY A 468 3.91 -24.12 45.05
C GLY A 468 2.40 -23.96 44.83
N LYS A 469 1.58 -24.45 45.78
CA LYS A 469 0.11 -24.41 45.72
C LYS A 469 -0.47 -23.03 45.40
N VAL A 470 0.10 -21.96 45.95
CA VAL A 470 -0.38 -20.59 45.75
C VAL A 470 -0.18 -20.14 44.29
N LEU A 471 1.01 -20.36 43.74
CA LEU A 471 1.32 -20.01 42.34
C LEU A 471 0.53 -20.86 41.35
N GLN A 472 0.34 -22.16 41.62
CA GLN A 472 -0.53 -23.02 40.81
C GLN A 472 -1.99 -22.55 40.82
N THR A 473 -2.49 -22.11 41.98
CA THR A 473 -3.85 -21.57 42.10
C THR A 473 -3.98 -20.23 41.35
N MET A 474 -2.96 -19.38 41.39
CA MET A 474 -2.95 -18.13 40.61
C MET A 474 -2.88 -18.41 39.10
N TYR A 475 -2.07 -19.37 38.67
CA TYR A 475 -1.97 -19.78 37.27
C TYR A 475 -3.30 -20.33 36.74
N GLY A 476 -3.96 -21.23 37.49
CA GLY A 476 -5.29 -21.74 37.12
C GLY A 476 -6.35 -20.64 37.04
N LYS A 477 -6.33 -19.66 37.95
CA LYS A 477 -7.22 -18.48 37.87
C LYS A 477 -6.91 -17.60 36.66
N LEU A 478 -5.64 -17.45 36.29
CA LEU A 478 -5.24 -16.72 35.08
C LEU A 478 -5.71 -17.45 33.81
N GLU A 479 -5.69 -18.79 33.80
CA GLU A 479 -6.19 -19.61 32.69
C GLU A 479 -7.72 -19.50 32.54
N GLU A 480 -8.46 -19.52 33.65
CA GLU A 480 -9.90 -19.26 33.64
C GLU A 480 -10.21 -17.84 33.12
N GLN A 481 -9.53 -16.82 33.64
CA GLN A 481 -9.69 -15.44 33.17
C GLN A 481 -9.31 -15.26 31.70
N TYR A 482 -8.29 -15.97 31.22
CA TYR A 482 -7.90 -15.99 29.82
C TYR A 482 -9.02 -16.53 28.93
N LYS A 483 -9.65 -17.64 29.33
CA LYS A 483 -10.78 -18.25 28.59
C LYS A 483 -12.00 -17.33 28.55
N GLU A 484 -12.18 -16.48 29.55
CA GLU A 484 -13.27 -15.49 29.63
C GLU A 484 -13.02 -14.19 28.84
N ILE A 485 -11.79 -13.93 28.35
CA ILE A 485 -11.53 -12.76 27.51
C ILE A 485 -12.25 -12.97 26.16
N PRO A 486 -13.15 -12.05 25.76
CA PRO A 486 -13.82 -12.16 24.47
C PRO A 486 -12.81 -12.06 23.34
N ASP A 487 -13.00 -12.87 22.30
CA ASP A 487 -12.12 -12.91 21.12
C ASP A 487 -12.21 -11.61 20.30
N ILE A 488 -13.32 -10.86 20.45
CA ILE A 488 -13.58 -9.60 19.76
C ILE A 488 -13.88 -8.51 20.80
N ILE A 489 -13.16 -7.39 20.72
CA ILE A 489 -13.43 -6.18 21.52
C ILE A 489 -13.83 -5.01 20.62
N SER A 490 -14.73 -4.14 21.09
CA SER A 490 -14.99 -2.87 20.40
C SER A 490 -13.79 -1.94 20.60
N GLY A 491 -13.13 -1.57 19.50
CA GLY A 491 -11.93 -0.75 19.52
C GLY A 491 -11.89 0.29 18.41
N VAL A 492 -10.82 1.07 18.41
CA VAL A 492 -10.46 1.98 17.32
C VAL A 492 -9.64 1.23 16.29
N ILE A 493 -10.13 1.20 15.05
CA ILE A 493 -9.51 0.47 13.95
C ILE A 493 -9.06 1.48 12.89
N PRO A 494 -7.79 1.47 12.49
CA PRO A 494 -7.31 2.25 11.35
C PRO A 494 -7.98 1.76 10.07
N CYS A 495 -8.55 2.66 9.28
CA CYS A 495 -9.13 2.30 7.99
C CYS A 495 -8.24 2.71 6.82
N ILE A 496 -7.65 3.91 6.86
CA ILE A 496 -6.73 4.42 5.84
C ILE A 496 -5.82 5.48 6.46
N TRP A 497 -4.66 5.73 5.84
CA TRP A 497 -3.81 6.88 6.18
C TRP A 497 -3.22 7.49 4.92
N ASN A 498 -2.86 8.76 5.00
CA ASN A 498 -2.17 9.45 3.92
C ASN A 498 -1.31 10.58 4.52
N TYR A 499 -0.44 11.15 3.69
CA TYR A 499 0.49 12.21 4.07
C TYR A 499 0.10 13.52 3.39
N THR A 500 0.41 14.64 4.02
CA THR A 500 0.31 15.94 3.37
C THR A 500 1.39 16.11 2.32
N ASP A 501 1.04 16.78 1.23
CA ASP A 501 1.97 17.17 0.18
C ASP A 501 2.75 18.46 0.54
N ILE A 502 3.49 19.00 -0.44
CA ILE A 502 4.28 20.22 -0.30
C ILE A 502 3.44 21.46 0.07
N ASP A 503 2.15 21.46 -0.28
CA ASP A 503 1.20 22.52 0.02
C ASP A 503 0.50 22.27 1.38
N GLY A 504 0.89 21.21 2.10
CA GLY A 504 0.35 20.85 3.40
C GLY A 504 -1.04 20.25 3.29
N GLU A 505 -1.44 19.79 2.11
CA GLU A 505 -2.77 19.29 1.82
C GLU A 505 -2.84 17.78 1.76
N CYS A 506 -3.96 17.21 2.22
CA CYS A 506 -4.24 15.79 2.18
C CYS A 506 -5.75 15.56 2.05
N ILE A 507 -6.16 14.57 1.26
CA ILE A 507 -7.58 14.30 0.96
C ILE A 507 -7.89 12.82 1.20
N PHE A 508 -9.10 12.55 1.70
CA PHE A 508 -9.67 11.22 1.86
C PHE A 508 -11.08 11.15 1.27
N GLU A 509 -11.40 10.03 0.62
CA GLU A 509 -12.76 9.66 0.25
C GLU A 509 -13.30 8.67 1.29
N LEU A 510 -14.38 9.05 1.98
CA LEU A 510 -14.91 8.28 3.12
C LEU A 510 -16.39 7.94 2.95
N GLY A 511 -16.82 6.75 3.36
CA GLY A 511 -18.22 6.36 3.41
C GLY A 511 -19.08 7.26 4.32
N LYS A 512 -20.33 7.52 3.93
CA LYS A 512 -21.19 8.49 4.64
C LYS A 512 -21.79 7.99 5.96
N ASN A 513 -21.76 6.69 6.22
CA ASN A 513 -22.57 6.04 7.26
C ASN A 513 -21.79 5.73 8.56
N ARG A 514 -20.70 6.46 8.84
CA ARG A 514 -19.81 6.22 10.00
C ARG A 514 -19.36 7.50 10.65
N SER A 515 -18.98 7.41 11.93
CA SER A 515 -18.21 8.47 12.59
C SER A 515 -16.71 8.18 12.45
N TYR A 516 -15.94 9.21 12.13
CA TYR A 516 -14.50 9.13 11.92
C TYR A 516 -13.74 9.89 13.00
N PHE A 517 -12.64 9.28 13.43
CA PHE A 517 -11.61 9.88 14.25
C PHE A 517 -10.35 10.03 13.42
N PHE A 518 -9.74 11.21 13.44
CA PHE A 518 -8.53 11.50 12.69
C PHE A 518 -7.39 11.72 13.66
N ILE A 519 -6.30 11.00 13.45
CA ILE A 519 -5.03 11.20 14.15
C ILE A 519 -4.10 11.92 13.19
N ILE A 520 -3.75 13.17 13.49
CA ILE A 520 -2.87 14.00 12.67
C ILE A 520 -1.52 14.09 13.38
N GLN A 521 -0.47 13.61 12.74
CA GLN A 521 0.84 13.39 13.34
C GLN A 521 1.97 13.97 12.49
N TYR A 522 2.98 14.55 13.13
CA TYR A 522 4.18 15.05 12.44
C TYR A 522 5.44 14.82 13.28
N GLY A 523 6.58 14.57 12.61
CA GLY A 523 7.88 14.31 13.23
C GLY A 523 8.34 12.85 13.10
N ASN A 524 8.76 12.21 14.21
CA ASN A 524 9.29 10.84 14.22
C ASN A 524 8.21 9.77 13.90
N LEU A 525 7.88 9.62 12.62
CA LEU A 525 6.81 8.75 12.11
C LEU A 525 7.25 7.31 11.81
N LYS A 526 8.30 6.80 12.50
CA LYS A 526 8.91 5.49 12.24
C LYS A 526 7.95 4.29 12.28
N LYS A 527 6.83 4.39 13.00
CA LYS A 527 5.79 3.36 13.05
C LYS A 527 4.39 3.98 12.95
N PRO A 528 3.41 3.28 12.34
CA PRO A 528 2.02 3.78 12.21
C PRO A 528 1.33 4.09 13.55
N TRP A 529 1.75 3.41 14.62
CA TRP A 529 1.08 3.44 15.94
C TRP A 529 1.84 4.21 17.02
N GLN A 530 3.00 4.76 16.69
CA GLN A 530 3.78 5.51 17.66
C GLN A 530 3.27 6.96 17.72
N LEU A 531 3.17 7.51 18.93
CA LEU A 531 3.01 8.96 19.10
C LEU A 531 4.18 9.66 18.42
N ALA A 532 3.87 10.58 17.51
CA ALA A 532 4.89 11.42 16.89
C ALA A 532 5.28 12.55 17.85
N GLU A 533 6.21 13.41 17.44
CA GLU A 533 6.59 14.59 18.22
C GLU A 533 5.41 15.56 18.36
N HIS A 534 4.59 15.66 17.31
CA HIS A 534 3.37 16.44 17.30
C HIS A 534 2.19 15.55 16.96
N ASN A 535 1.13 15.63 17.76
CA ASN A 535 -0.12 14.89 17.54
C ASN A 535 -1.30 15.82 17.81
N THR A 536 -2.32 15.76 16.97
CA THR A 536 -3.62 16.38 17.21
C THR A 536 -4.72 15.49 16.65
N PHE A 537 -5.96 15.76 17.05
CA PHE A 537 -7.08 14.89 16.73
C PHE A 537 -8.25 15.69 16.19
N ARG A 538 -9.02 15.10 15.28
CA ARG A 538 -10.32 15.62 14.81
C ARG A 538 -11.35 14.51 14.84
N ILE A 539 -12.62 14.91 14.97
CA ILE A 539 -13.75 13.99 14.98
C ILE A 539 -14.78 14.49 13.98
N LEU A 540 -15.27 13.59 13.15
CA LEU A 540 -16.39 13.84 12.24
C LEU A 540 -17.47 12.80 12.53
N ARG A 541 -18.52 13.21 13.25
CA ARG A 541 -19.59 12.29 13.67
C ARG A 541 -20.55 11.95 12.54
N GLU A 542 -20.88 12.95 11.72
CA GLU A 542 -21.75 12.85 10.56
C GLU A 542 -20.93 13.29 9.33
N PRO A 543 -20.50 12.35 8.48
CA PRO A 543 -19.68 12.66 7.33
C PRO A 543 -20.42 13.57 6.37
N ARG A 544 -19.78 14.70 6.09
CA ARG A 544 -20.12 15.65 5.03
C ARG A 544 -18.80 16.13 4.44
N ASP A 545 -18.85 16.69 3.23
CA ASP A 545 -17.66 17.29 2.64
C ASP A 545 -17.13 18.37 3.58
N THR A 546 -15.90 18.20 4.03
CA THR A 546 -15.33 18.97 5.15
C THR A 546 -13.87 19.26 4.90
N THR A 547 -13.45 20.50 5.15
CA THR A 547 -12.04 20.88 5.20
C THR A 547 -11.65 21.19 6.64
N PHE A 548 -10.65 20.48 7.16
CA PHE A 548 -10.04 20.76 8.45
C PHE A 548 -8.76 21.57 8.27
N HIS A 549 -8.75 22.78 8.82
CA HIS A 549 -7.51 23.53 9.00
C HIS A 549 -6.86 23.14 10.34
N VAL A 550 -5.62 22.69 10.28
CA VAL A 550 -4.87 22.18 11.43
C VAL A 550 -3.58 22.97 11.55
N THR A 551 -3.29 23.49 12.75
CA THR A 551 -2.05 24.19 13.03
C THR A 551 -1.29 23.47 14.14
N PHE A 552 0.00 23.22 13.96
CA PHE A 552 0.86 22.70 15.02
C PHE A 552 1.54 23.85 15.79
N PRO A 553 1.08 24.20 17.01
CA PRO A 553 1.53 25.41 17.70
C PRO A 553 2.97 25.33 18.23
N PHE A 554 3.46 24.12 18.51
CA PHE A 554 4.79 23.87 19.08
C PHE A 554 5.81 23.39 18.04
N LEU A 555 5.40 23.29 16.78
CA LEU A 555 6.34 23.06 15.69
C LEU A 555 7.19 24.32 15.58
N SER A 556 8.48 24.21 15.90
CA SER A 556 9.43 25.24 15.47
C SER A 556 9.23 25.41 13.98
N PRO A 557 9.13 26.65 13.46
CA PRO A 557 8.85 26.87 12.07
C PRO A 557 9.85 26.03 11.31
N ILE A 558 9.33 25.06 10.55
CA ILE A 558 10.18 24.37 9.62
C ILE A 558 10.53 25.50 8.67
N ARG A 559 11.72 26.07 8.85
CA ARG A 559 12.39 26.65 7.71
C ARG A 559 12.52 25.44 6.77
N GLN A 560 11.51 25.22 5.91
CA GLN A 560 11.84 24.91 4.53
C GLN A 560 13.00 25.86 4.25
N LYS A 561 14.19 25.33 3.93
CA LYS A 561 15.43 26.12 3.85
C LYS A 561 15.29 27.20 2.77
N HIS A 562 14.56 28.23 3.12
CA HIS A 562 14.26 29.46 2.43
C HIS A 562 14.47 30.46 3.57
N HIS A 563 15.70 30.96 3.63
CA HIS A 563 15.99 32.06 4.53
C HIS A 563 15.14 33.23 4.06
N ASN A 564 14.06 33.53 4.78
CA ASN A 564 13.43 34.84 4.71
C ASN A 564 14.42 35.84 5.31
N VAL A 565 15.19 36.46 4.42
CA VAL A 565 15.86 37.73 4.68
C VAL A 565 14.82 38.80 4.39
N GLU A 566 14.69 39.81 5.25
CA GLU A 566 13.82 40.96 4.98
C GLU A 566 14.31 41.66 3.70
N GLY A 567 13.61 41.38 2.60
CA GLY A 567 13.77 42.12 1.34
C GLY A 567 13.10 43.48 1.44
N PRO A 568 13.50 44.44 0.58
CA PRO A 568 12.87 45.77 0.54
C PRO A 568 11.36 45.64 0.25
N ASN A 569 10.53 46.40 0.99
CA ASN A 569 9.07 46.34 0.91
C ASN A 569 8.53 46.49 -0.53
N GLY A 570 7.70 45.53 -0.94
CA GLY A 570 6.95 45.49 -2.20
C GLY A 570 6.80 44.04 -2.74
N ASP A 571 5.76 43.76 -3.52
CA ASP A 571 5.58 42.48 -4.21
C ASP A 571 6.72 42.25 -5.22
N ILE A 572 7.69 41.40 -4.88
CA ILE A 572 8.75 41.01 -5.81
C ILE A 572 8.33 39.72 -6.52
N PHE A 573 7.90 39.85 -7.77
CA PHE A 573 7.71 38.71 -8.65
C PHE A 573 9.03 38.33 -9.32
N ILE A 574 9.53 37.12 -9.05
CA ILE A 574 10.69 36.56 -9.74
C ILE A 574 10.21 35.81 -10.97
N ASN A 575 10.50 36.35 -12.15
CA ASN A 575 10.15 35.73 -13.43
C ASN A 575 11.40 35.02 -13.99
N CYS A 576 11.48 33.70 -13.81
CA CYS A 576 12.59 32.89 -14.34
C CYS A 576 12.27 32.47 -15.79
N CYS A 577 12.99 33.02 -16.75
CA CYS A 577 12.86 32.63 -18.16
C CYS A 577 14.09 31.81 -18.58
N LEU A 578 13.90 30.50 -18.80
CA LEU A 578 14.94 29.64 -19.36
C LEU A 578 14.92 29.79 -20.89
N VAL A 579 16.00 30.30 -21.48
CA VAL A 579 16.12 30.45 -22.94
C VAL A 579 17.17 29.46 -23.42
N LEU A 580 16.73 28.34 -23.98
CA LEU A 580 17.60 27.41 -24.71
C LEU A 580 17.66 27.86 -26.17
N PRO A 581 18.82 27.80 -26.85
CA PRO A 581 18.83 27.95 -28.30
C PRO A 581 17.95 26.84 -28.87
N HIS A 582 16.83 27.23 -29.48
CA HIS A 582 15.90 26.39 -30.27
C HIS A 582 14.68 25.73 -29.60
N ILE A 583 14.38 25.94 -28.31
CA ILE A 583 13.09 25.53 -27.73
C ILE A 583 12.60 26.58 -26.71
N LEU A 584 11.38 27.09 -26.92
CA LEU A 584 10.75 28.10 -26.05
C LEU A 584 9.67 27.42 -25.19
N PHE A 585 10.05 26.99 -23.98
CA PHE A 585 9.08 26.58 -22.96
C PHE A 585 8.60 27.81 -22.19
N ARG A 586 7.30 28.09 -22.22
CA ARG A 586 6.63 28.89 -21.18
C ARG A 586 6.02 27.93 -20.18
N GLN A 587 6.71 27.65 -19.09
CA GLN A 587 6.07 27.08 -17.91
C GLN A 587 5.55 28.24 -17.06
N LYS A 588 4.24 28.27 -16.84
CA LYS A 588 3.61 29.19 -15.88
C LYS A 588 3.87 28.61 -14.49
N THR A 589 4.89 29.13 -13.80
CA THR A 589 5.10 28.84 -12.38
C THR A 589 4.18 29.76 -11.60
N GLU A 590 3.19 29.21 -10.92
CA GLU A 590 2.34 29.98 -10.02
C GLU A 590 3.09 30.24 -8.72
N CYS A 591 3.12 31.51 -8.36
CA CYS A 591 3.85 32.06 -7.23
C CYS A 591 2.97 31.92 -5.99
N LEU A 592 3.53 31.37 -4.91
CA LEU A 592 3.01 31.58 -3.57
C LEU A 592 2.95 33.09 -3.32
N LYS A 593 1.74 33.59 -3.02
CA LYS A 593 1.50 34.99 -2.72
C LYS A 593 0.89 35.13 -1.32
N GLU A 594 1.61 35.94 -0.54
CA GLU A 594 1.35 36.58 0.76
C GLU A 594 1.25 35.71 2.02
#